data_AF-A3TSA4-F1
#
_entry.id   AF-A3TSA4-F1
#
_cell.length_a   1.000
_cell.length_b   1.000
_cell.length_c   1.000
_cell.angle_alpha   90.00
_cell.angle_beta   90.00
_cell.angle_gamma   90.00
#
_symmetry.space_group_name_H-M   'P 1'
#
loop_
_entity.id
_entity.type
_entity.pdbx_description
1 polymer ?
#
loop_
_entity_poly.entity_id
_entity_poly.type
_entity_poly.pdbx_seq_one_letter_code
_entity_poly.pdbx_strand_id
1 'polypeptide(L)' 'MERRPSGTDGRSRLVALTPAGKKLIDKAFTAHMANEARLLEALSPTERAGLERGLRALAQSLGV' A
#
# COMPACT_ATOMS: atom_id res chain seq x y z
N MET A 1 1.74 5.88 15.75
CA MET A 1 1.61 4.43 16.02
C MET A 1 1.45 4.23 17.51
N GLU A 2 0.64 3.27 17.92
CA GLU A 2 0.48 2.85 19.31
C GLU A 2 0.63 1.33 19.41
N ARG A 3 1.11 0.85 20.58
CA ARG A 3 1.29 -0.57 20.85
C ARG A 3 0.49 -0.95 22.09
N ARG A 4 -0.29 -2.03 22.02
CA ARG A 4 -1.05 -2.57 23.17
C ARG A 4 -0.83 -4.08 23.31
N PRO A 5 -0.89 -4.65 24.53
CA PRO A 5 -0.91 -6.10 24.72
C PRO A 5 -2.00 -6.75 23.86
N SER A 6 -1.71 -7.92 23.28
CA SER A 6 -2.76 -8.72 22.66
C SER A 6 -3.64 -9.34 23.75
N GLY A 7 -4.96 -9.32 23.55
CA GLY A 7 -5.91 -10.00 24.45
C GLY A 7 -5.92 -11.53 24.29
N THR A 8 -5.21 -12.08 23.29
CA THR A 8 -5.24 -13.51 22.93
C THR A 8 -3.92 -14.25 23.17
N ASP A 9 -2.78 -13.54 23.17
CA ASP A 9 -1.47 -14.11 23.51
C ASP A 9 -0.61 -13.02 24.19
N GLY A 10 -0.21 -13.25 25.45
CA GLY A 10 0.58 -12.29 26.24
C GLY A 10 1.96 -11.97 25.65
N ARG A 11 2.48 -12.83 24.76
CA ARG A 11 3.74 -12.62 24.03
C ARG A 11 3.57 -11.74 22.80
N SER A 12 2.34 -11.52 22.35
CA SER A 12 2.01 -10.72 21.18
C SER A 12 1.68 -9.26 21.55
N ARG A 13 1.85 -8.35 20.58
CA ARG A 13 1.48 -6.94 20.70
C ARG A 13 0.70 -6.52 19.46
N LEU A 14 -0.42 -5.84 19.69
CA LEU A 14 -1.18 -5.18 18.63
C LEU A 14 -0.52 -3.83 18.34
N VAL A 15 -0.19 -3.59 17.07
CA VAL A 15 0.30 -2.30 16.59
C VAL A 15 -0.80 -1.67 15.77
N ALA A 16 -1.20 -0.45 16.14
CA ALA A 16 -2.23 0.29 15.43
C ALA A 16 -1.77 1.69 15.06
N LEU A 17 -2.36 2.23 14.00
CA LEU A 17 -2.27 3.66 13.71
C LEU A 17 -2.98 4.43 14.82
N THR A 18 -2.35 5.49 15.31
CA THR A 18 -3.04 6.50 16.12
C THR A 18 -3.97 7.33 15.22
N PRO A 19 -4.94 8.07 15.74
CA PRO A 19 -5.77 8.96 14.93
C PRO A 19 -4.95 9.94 14.07
N ALA A 20 -3.89 10.52 14.64
CA ALA A 20 -2.96 11.36 13.90
C ALA A 20 -2.20 10.57 12.80
N GLY A 21 -1.78 9.35 13.09
CA GLY A 21 -1.15 8.46 12.11
C GLY A 21 -2.09 8.09 10.97
N LYS A 22 -3.38 7.85 11.27
CA LYS A 22 -4.41 7.60 10.27
C LYS A 22 -4.59 8.83 9.35
N LYS A 23 -4.72 10.02 9.92
CA LYS A 23 -4.82 11.26 9.13
C LYS A 23 -3.60 11.48 8.23
N LEU A 24 -2.40 11.14 8.72
CA LEU A 24 -1.18 11.26 7.94
C LEU A 24 -1.16 10.29 6.76
N ILE A 25 -1.49 9.01 6.98
CA ILE A 25 -1.52 8.03 5.89
C ILE A 25 -2.61 8.35 4.88
N ASP A 26 -3.79 8.84 5.32
CA ASP A 26 -4.87 9.25 4.42
C ASP A 26 -4.36 10.32 3.44
N LYS A 27 -3.66 11.36 3.93
CA LYS A 27 -3.06 12.41 3.09
C LYS A 27 -1.98 11.86 2.16
N ALA A 28 -1.07 11.03 2.69
CA ALA A 28 0.02 10.46 1.91
C ALA A 28 -0.51 9.55 0.80
N PHE A 29 -1.54 8.76 1.09
CA PHE A 29 -2.18 7.87 0.15
C PHE A 29 -2.87 8.65 -0.98
N THR A 30 -3.60 9.73 -0.67
CA THR A 30 -4.16 10.60 -1.71
C THR A 30 -3.09 11.18 -2.63
N ALA A 31 -1.98 11.68 -2.07
CA ALA A 31 -0.87 12.20 -2.86
C ALA A 31 -0.21 11.11 -3.72
N HIS A 32 -0.09 9.89 -3.19
CA HIS A 32 0.46 8.74 -3.89
C HIS A 32 -0.41 8.35 -5.10
N MET A 33 -1.73 8.25 -4.92
CA MET A 33 -2.67 7.94 -6.00
C MET A 33 -2.64 9.00 -7.13
N ALA A 34 -2.56 10.28 -6.77
CA ALA A 34 -2.42 11.35 -7.75
C ALA A 34 -1.12 11.24 -8.55
N ASN A 35 -0.02 10.89 -7.87
CA ASN A 35 1.26 10.66 -8.54
C ASN A 35 1.21 9.42 -9.45
N GLU A 36 0.58 8.33 -9.02
CA GLU A 36 0.42 7.11 -9.83
C GLU A 36 -0.39 7.41 -11.10
N ALA A 37 -1.51 8.14 -10.97
CA ALA A 37 -2.30 8.57 -12.13
C ALA A 37 -1.44 9.36 -13.13
N ARG A 38 -0.69 10.36 -12.65
CA ARG A 38 0.23 11.18 -13.46
C ARG A 38 1.33 10.35 -14.14
N LEU A 39 1.89 9.35 -13.45
CA LEU A 39 2.92 8.50 -14.03
C LEU A 39 2.36 7.61 -15.14
N LEU A 40 1.16 7.09 -14.94
CA LEU A 40 0.55 6.20 -15.92
C LEU A 40 -0.03 6.97 -17.12
N GLU A 41 -0.35 8.27 -17.01
CA GLU A 41 -0.87 9.13 -18.10
C GLU A 41 -0.08 9.05 -19.40
N ALA A 42 1.24 8.81 -19.33
CA ALA A 42 2.09 8.65 -20.50
C ALA A 42 1.85 7.33 -21.28
N LEU A 43 1.13 6.37 -20.71
CA LEU A 43 0.90 5.04 -21.28
C LEU A 43 -0.52 4.91 -21.84
N SER A 44 -0.61 4.35 -23.05
CA SER A 44 -1.87 3.91 -23.65
C SER A 44 -2.53 2.78 -22.83
N PRO A 45 -3.83 2.52 -23.02
CA PRO A 45 -4.52 1.43 -22.33
C PRO A 45 -3.84 0.06 -22.51
N THR A 46 -3.33 -0.24 -23.71
CA THR A 46 -2.64 -1.50 -24.01
C THR A 46 -1.31 -1.62 -23.27
N GLU A 47 -0.54 -0.52 -23.21
CA GLU A 47 0.73 -0.48 -22.47
C GLU A 47 0.52 -0.63 -20.98
N ARG A 48 -0.52 0.00 -20.41
CA ARG A 48 -0.89 -0.17 -19.00
C ARG A 48 -1.25 -1.62 -18.67
N ALA A 49 -2.05 -2.27 -19.52
CA ALA A 49 -2.36 -3.68 -19.36
C ALA A 49 -1.11 -4.57 -19.46
N GLY A 50 -0.14 -4.19 -20.31
CA GLY A 50 1.16 -4.85 -20.40
C GLY A 50 1.98 -4.72 -19.10
N LEU A 51 2.08 -3.49 -18.58
CA LEU A 51 2.76 -3.20 -17.33
C LEU A 51 2.15 -3.96 -16.15
N GLU A 52 0.82 -3.98 -16.05
CA GLU A 52 0.09 -4.73 -15.02
C GLU A 52 0.47 -6.22 -15.05
N ARG A 53 0.44 -6.85 -16.23
CA ARG A 53 0.81 -8.26 -16.36
C ARG A 53 2.24 -8.52 -15.92
N GLY A 54 3.18 -7.65 -16.30
CA GLY A 54 4.58 -7.76 -15.89
C GLY A 54 4.78 -7.65 -14.38
N LEU A 55 4.14 -6.66 -13.75
CA LEU A 55 4.19 -6.47 -12.29
C LEU A 55 3.56 -7.65 -11.55
N ARG A 56 2.45 -8.22 -12.04
CA ARG A 56 1.85 -9.43 -11.46
C ARG A 56 2.78 -10.64 -11.52
N ALA A 57 3.45 -10.85 -12.66
CA ALA A 57 4.41 -11.94 -12.79
C ALA A 57 5.59 -11.76 -11.81
N LEU A 58 6.08 -10.53 -11.66
CA LEU A 58 7.14 -10.22 -10.70
C LEU A 58 6.68 -10.48 -9.25
N ALA A 59 5.50 -10.00 -8.87
CA ALA A 59 4.94 -10.22 -7.52
C ALA A 59 4.83 -11.72 -7.19
N GLN A 60 4.30 -12.52 -8.13
CA GLN A 60 4.22 -13.98 -7.99
C GLN A 60 5.60 -14.62 -7.82
N SER A 61 6.61 -14.15 -8.57
CA SER A 61 7.99 -14.66 -8.42
C SER A 61 8.63 -14.32 -7.07
N LEU A 62 8.18 -13.22 -6.44
CA LEU A 62 8.65 -12.74 -5.15
C LEU A 62 7.82 -13.28 -3.97
N GLY A 63 6.73 -14.01 -4.24
CA GLY A 63 5.86 -14.59 -3.22
C GLY A 63 4.99 -13.56 -2.47
N VAL A 64 4.72 -12.40 -3.11
CA VAL A 64 3.82 -11.35 -2.59
C VAL A 64 2.55 -11.22 -3.40
#